data_AF-A0A357A396-F1
#
_entry.id   AF-A0A357A396-F1
#
_cell.length_a   1.000
_cell.length_b   1.000
_cell.length_c   1.000
_cell.angle_alpha   90.00
_cell.angle_beta   90.00
_cell.angle_gamma   90.00
#
_symmetry.space_group_name_H-M   'P 1'
#
loop_
_entity.id
_entity.type
_entity.pdbx_description
1 polymer ?
#
loop_
_entity_poly.entity_id
_entity_poly.type
_entity_poly.pdbx_seq_one_letter_code
_entity_poly.pdbx_strand_id
1 'polypeptide(L)'
;MVAGSANGPGQKIGVLSDGRNVEGEVIHNGVFGITGRLAHKPLKGPRKPLPVALPDQVHPGPAHIVTVLQGQKTQLFSIRILKTYLQWHAHTKGLLFQVDDPTLLRRTGGIIQGMSGSPIIQDGRLVGTVTHVLLSRPSLGYGCYAYWMVKQKSFS
;
A
#
# COMPACT_ATOMS: atom_id res chain seq x y z
N MET A 1 -10.76 -14.45 4.43
CA MET A 1 -11.00 -13.04 4.77
C MET A 1 -12.17 -13.00 5.74
N VAL A 2 -12.09 -12.15 6.74
CA VAL A 2 -13.21 -11.86 7.66
C VAL A 2 -13.67 -10.44 7.33
N ALA A 3 -14.97 -10.26 7.08
CA ALA A 3 -15.54 -8.95 6.81
C ALA A 3 -15.54 -8.09 8.09
N GLY A 4 -15.37 -6.77 7.95
CA GLY A 4 -15.48 -5.84 9.08
C GLY A 4 -16.92 -5.69 9.56
N SER A 5 -17.09 -5.30 10.81
CA SER A 5 -18.39 -4.97 11.43
C SER A 5 -18.37 -3.55 11.98
N ALA A 6 -19.51 -3.07 12.49
CA ALA A 6 -19.61 -1.75 13.13
C ALA A 6 -18.59 -1.55 14.28
N ASN A 7 -18.08 -2.65 14.86
CA ASN A 7 -17.15 -2.63 15.99
C ASN A 7 -15.69 -2.92 15.59
N GLY A 8 -15.35 -3.09 14.30
CA GLY A 8 -13.94 -3.28 13.92
C GLY A 8 -13.68 -3.57 12.44
N PRO A 9 -12.46 -3.24 11.94
CA PRO A 9 -12.07 -3.49 10.55
C PRO A 9 -11.98 -5.00 10.26
N GLY A 10 -12.29 -5.39 9.02
CA GLY A 10 -12.11 -6.77 8.55
C GLY A 10 -10.63 -7.17 8.45
N GLN A 11 -10.35 -8.46 8.23
CA GLN A 11 -8.98 -8.98 8.22
C GLN A 11 -8.73 -9.99 7.08
N LYS A 12 -7.54 -9.88 6.47
CA LYS A 12 -6.98 -10.92 5.58
C LYS A 12 -6.16 -11.92 6.40
N ILE A 13 -6.41 -13.22 6.20
CA ILE A 13 -5.67 -14.31 6.85
C ILE A 13 -4.65 -14.86 5.85
N GLY A 14 -3.40 -14.99 6.27
CA GLY A 14 -2.31 -15.63 5.51
C GLY A 14 -1.79 -16.86 6.26
N VAL A 15 -1.33 -17.87 5.52
CA VAL A 15 -0.68 -19.09 6.06
C VAL A 15 0.78 -19.07 5.62
N LEU A 16 1.72 -19.26 6.54
CA LEU A 16 3.14 -19.39 6.24
C LEU A 16 3.45 -20.87 5.98
N SER A 17 4.15 -21.15 4.88
CA SER A 17 4.60 -22.50 4.51
C SER A 17 5.99 -22.79 5.07
N ASP A 18 6.32 -24.07 5.21
CA ASP A 18 7.46 -24.72 5.88
C ASP A 18 8.85 -24.51 5.22
N GLY A 19 9.11 -23.33 4.65
CA GLY A 19 10.47 -22.93 4.22
C GLY A 19 10.96 -23.54 2.90
N ARG A 20 10.17 -24.38 2.22
CA ARG A 20 10.59 -25.07 0.98
C ARG A 20 10.52 -24.25 -0.32
N ASN A 21 10.19 -22.96 -0.24
CA ASN A 21 10.08 -22.04 -1.39
C ASN A 21 10.72 -20.68 -1.06
N VAL A 22 12.05 -20.61 -1.00
CA VAL A 22 12.78 -19.35 -0.74
C VAL A 22 12.81 -18.51 -2.02
N GLU A 23 12.00 -17.46 -2.07
CA GLU A 23 11.86 -16.56 -3.24
C GLU A 23 12.92 -15.44 -3.29
N GLY A 24 13.76 -15.32 -2.26
CA GLY A 24 14.78 -14.28 -2.16
C GLY A 24 15.35 -14.10 -0.76
N GLU A 25 16.08 -13.01 -0.60
CA GLU A 25 16.79 -12.64 0.61
C GLU A 25 16.25 -11.32 1.17
N VAL A 26 16.05 -11.28 2.49
CA VAL A 26 15.77 -10.04 3.22
C VAL A 26 17.10 -9.39 3.59
N ILE A 27 17.31 -8.14 3.15
CA ILE A 27 18.54 -7.38 3.42
C ILE A 27 18.35 -6.47 4.62
N HIS A 28 17.19 -5.83 4.74
CA HIS A 28 16.95 -4.87 5.80
C HIS A 28 15.46 -4.82 6.17
N ASN A 29 15.19 -4.83 7.48
CA ASN A 29 13.87 -4.66 8.06
C ASN A 29 13.85 -3.36 8.85
N GLY A 30 13.13 -2.36 8.35
CA GLY A 30 13.04 -1.06 9.00
C GLY A 30 11.63 -0.50 8.99
N VAL A 31 11.51 0.75 9.43
CA VAL A 31 10.22 1.37 9.75
C VAL A 31 9.30 1.59 8.53
N PHE A 32 9.83 1.63 7.31
CA PHE A 32 9.02 1.70 6.07
C PHE A 32 8.90 0.35 5.36
N GLY A 33 9.26 -0.73 6.05
CA GLY A 33 9.07 -2.10 5.62
C GLY A 33 10.38 -2.85 5.37
N ILE A 34 10.21 -3.98 4.69
CA ILE A 34 11.28 -4.93 4.40
C ILE A 34 11.83 -4.64 3.00
N THR A 35 13.15 -4.52 2.90
CA THR A 35 13.87 -4.47 1.63
C THR A 35 14.75 -5.70 1.48
N GLY A 36 14.93 -6.13 0.24
CA GLY A 36 15.60 -7.38 -0.06
C GLY A 36 15.93 -7.51 -1.53
N ARG A 37 16.36 -8.71 -1.90
CA ARG A 37 16.63 -9.10 -3.28
C ARG A 37 15.87 -10.39 -3.58
N LEU A 38 14.99 -10.34 -4.57
CA LEU A 38 14.33 -11.54 -5.07
C LEU A 38 15.36 -12.38 -5.85
N ALA A 39 15.32 -13.69 -5.69
CA ALA A 39 16.18 -14.62 -6.41
C ALA A 39 15.86 -14.62 -7.92
N HIS A 40 14.59 -14.40 -8.25
CA HIS A 40 14.08 -14.34 -9.62
C HIS A 40 13.15 -13.13 -9.78
N LYS A 41 12.91 -12.72 -11.03
CA LYS A 41 11.89 -11.69 -11.29
C LYS A 41 10.53 -12.20 -10.82
N PRO A 42 9.71 -11.36 -10.16
CA PRO A 42 8.41 -11.80 -9.67
C PRO A 42 7.53 -12.24 -10.85
N LEU A 43 6.93 -13.43 -10.72
CA LEU A 43 6.04 -14.01 -11.74
C LEU A 43 4.75 -13.20 -11.94
N LYS A 44 4.38 -12.40 -10.93
CA LYS A 44 3.16 -11.59 -10.88
C LYS A 44 3.52 -10.13 -10.64
N GLY A 45 2.79 -9.21 -11.26
CA GLY A 45 2.98 -7.77 -11.10
C GLY A 45 3.06 -7.04 -12.45
N PRO A 46 3.35 -5.73 -12.44
CA PRO A 46 3.47 -4.96 -13.67
C PRO A 46 4.68 -5.44 -14.49
N ARG A 47 4.47 -5.64 -15.80
CA ARG A 47 5.55 -6.07 -16.72
C ARG A 47 6.61 -4.99 -16.95
N LYS A 48 6.25 -3.72 -16.75
CA LYS A 48 7.14 -2.57 -16.83
C LYS A 48 7.28 -1.94 -15.44
N PRO A 49 8.48 -1.51 -15.05
CA PRO A 49 8.66 -0.79 -13.79
C PRO A 49 7.86 0.51 -13.83
N LEU A 50 7.22 0.85 -12.70
CA LEU A 50 6.63 2.16 -12.52
C LEU A 50 7.69 3.10 -11.93
N PRO A 51 7.84 4.33 -12.44
CA PRO A 51 8.67 5.33 -11.79
C PRO A 51 8.12 5.68 -10.41
N VAL A 52 9.01 5.95 -9.47
CA VAL A 52 8.64 6.42 -8.13
C VAL A 52 8.48 7.94 -8.19
N ALA A 53 7.37 8.46 -7.66
CA ALA A 53 7.18 9.90 -7.54
C ALA A 53 8.00 10.47 -6.38
N LEU A 54 8.54 11.66 -6.58
CA LEU A 54 9.03 12.49 -5.48
C LEU A 54 7.85 13.05 -4.67
N PRO A 55 8.00 13.34 -3.37
CA PRO A 55 6.89 13.83 -2.55
C PRO A 55 6.21 15.10 -3.08
N ASP A 56 6.95 16.00 -3.73
CA ASP A 56 6.46 17.23 -4.37
C ASP A 56 5.69 17.00 -5.68
N GLN A 57 5.84 15.81 -6.29
CA GLN A 57 5.07 15.39 -7.46
C GLN A 57 3.72 14.77 -7.10
N VAL A 58 3.48 14.48 -5.82
CA VAL A 58 2.20 13.95 -5.34
C VAL A 58 1.28 15.11 -5.00
N HIS A 59 0.02 15.04 -5.45
CA HIS A 59 -0.93 16.12 -5.24
C HIS A 59 -2.32 15.62 -4.85
N PRO A 60 -3.16 16.46 -4.20
CA PRO A 60 -4.57 16.14 -4.02
C PRO A 60 -5.26 15.89 -5.38
N GLY A 61 -6.12 14.88 -5.43
CA GLY A 61 -6.79 14.50 -6.67
C GLY A 61 -7.00 12.99 -6.84
N PRO A 62 -7.47 12.56 -8.01
CA PRO A 62 -7.68 11.15 -8.32
C PRO A 62 -6.39 10.34 -8.24
N ALA A 63 -6.49 9.14 -7.71
CA ALA A 63 -5.43 8.15 -7.65
C ALA A 63 -6.04 6.75 -7.57
N HIS A 64 -5.19 5.72 -7.49
CA HIS A 64 -5.64 4.35 -7.37
C HIS A 64 -4.85 3.59 -6.32
N ILE A 65 -5.49 2.64 -5.65
CA ILE A 65 -4.80 1.60 -4.89
C ILE A 65 -4.84 0.27 -5.63
N VAL A 66 -3.77 -0.50 -5.49
CA VAL A 66 -3.66 -1.85 -6.02
C VAL A 66 -3.71 -2.84 -4.87
N THR A 67 -4.78 -3.61 -4.76
CA THR A 67 -4.95 -4.55 -3.63
C THR A 67 -5.68 -5.82 -4.03
N VAL A 68 -5.74 -6.78 -3.10
CA VAL A 68 -6.38 -8.09 -3.30
C VAL A 68 -7.52 -8.23 -2.31
N LEU A 69 -8.77 -8.25 -2.81
CA LEU A 69 -9.95 -8.48 -1.97
C LEU A 69 -10.28 -9.96 -1.80
N GLN A 70 -9.95 -10.82 -2.77
CA GLN A 70 -10.27 -12.25 -2.69
C GLN A 70 -9.29 -13.10 -3.50
N GLY A 71 -8.93 -14.25 -2.95
CA GLY A 71 -7.96 -15.17 -3.55
C GLY A 71 -6.61 -14.49 -3.75
N GLN A 72 -6.10 -14.54 -4.98
CA GLN A 72 -4.81 -13.96 -5.37
C GLN A 72 -4.96 -12.93 -6.51
N LYS A 73 -6.18 -12.45 -6.79
CA LYS A 73 -6.43 -11.51 -7.88
C LYS A 73 -6.16 -10.09 -7.45
N THR A 74 -5.10 -9.51 -7.99
CA THR A 74 -4.79 -8.08 -7.84
C THR A 74 -5.79 -7.25 -8.64
N GLN A 75 -6.32 -6.21 -8.01
CA GLN A 75 -7.31 -5.31 -8.60
C GLN A 75 -6.94 -3.86 -8.29
N LEU A 76 -7.33 -2.97 -9.21
CA LEU A 76 -7.17 -1.53 -9.09
C LEU A 76 -8.49 -0.94 -8.57
N PHE A 77 -8.41 -0.06 -7.58
CA PHE A 77 -9.57 0.62 -7.02
C PHE A 77 -9.32 2.10 -6.95
N SER A 78 -10.33 2.89 -7.32
CA SER A 78 -10.26 4.35 -7.27
C SER A 78 -10.18 4.86 -5.82
N ILE A 79 -9.32 5.86 -5.65
CA ILE A 79 -9.24 6.67 -4.44
C ILE A 79 -9.10 8.15 -4.83
N ARG A 80 -9.23 9.01 -3.83
CA ARG A 80 -8.86 10.42 -3.92
C ARG A 80 -7.85 10.78 -2.85
N ILE A 81 -6.71 11.32 -3.24
CA ILE A 81 -5.78 11.96 -2.31
C ILE A 81 -6.42 13.27 -1.86
N LEU A 82 -6.67 13.38 -0.54
CA LEU A 82 -7.27 14.55 0.06
C LEU A 82 -6.22 15.57 0.49
N LYS A 83 -5.08 15.08 0.99
CA LYS A 83 -3.99 15.91 1.50
C LYS A 83 -2.66 15.23 1.29
N THR A 84 -1.66 16.00 0.89
CA THR A 84 -0.26 15.61 0.90
C THR A 84 0.44 16.34 2.04
N TYR A 85 1.36 15.67 2.70
CA TYR A 85 2.17 16.23 3.76
C TYR A 85 3.59 16.36 3.26
N LEU A 86 4.14 17.58 3.30
CA LEU A 86 5.55 17.80 3.04
C LEU A 86 6.36 17.16 4.18
N GLN A 87 7.39 16.41 3.82
CA GLN A 87 8.21 15.68 4.77
C GLN A 87 9.67 16.01 4.52
N TRP A 88 10.33 16.58 5.53
CA TRP A 88 11.78 16.78 5.55
C TRP A 88 12.53 15.52 6.03
N HIS A 89 11.82 14.66 6.78
CA HIS A 89 12.30 13.40 7.29
C HIS A 89 11.28 12.31 6.98
N ALA A 90 11.73 11.07 6.88
CA ALA A 90 10.89 9.96 6.52
C ALA A 90 9.81 9.69 7.58
N HIS A 91 8.54 9.58 7.17
CA HIS A 91 7.42 9.34 8.08
C HIS A 91 6.26 8.59 7.39
N THR A 92 5.57 7.72 8.14
CA THR A 92 4.57 6.77 7.61
C THR A 92 3.23 7.41 7.20
N LYS A 93 2.98 8.66 7.61
CA LYS A 93 1.84 9.49 7.18
C LYS A 93 2.32 10.58 6.22
N GLY A 94 2.54 10.20 4.96
CA GLY A 94 2.92 11.10 3.86
C GLY A 94 1.72 11.70 3.14
N LEU A 95 0.62 10.97 3.06
CA LEU A 95 -0.63 11.46 2.45
C LEU A 95 -1.86 10.93 3.18
N LEU A 96 -2.95 11.68 3.09
CA LEU A 96 -4.30 11.26 3.50
C LEU A 96 -5.12 11.04 2.22
N PHE A 97 -5.77 9.90 2.13
CA PHE A 97 -6.64 9.56 1.01
C PHE A 97 -7.99 9.05 1.48
N GLN A 98 -8.97 9.10 0.57
CA GLN A 98 -10.29 8.53 0.73
C GLN A 98 -10.54 7.50 -0.37
N VAL A 99 -11.09 6.35 0.01
CA VAL A 99 -11.62 5.41 -0.97
C VAL A 99 -12.97 5.91 -1.48
N ASP A 100 -13.07 6.10 -2.78
CA ASP A 100 -14.30 6.45 -3.49
C ASP A 100 -14.77 5.34 -4.44
N ASP A 101 -14.03 4.23 -4.54
CA ASP A 101 -14.44 3.05 -5.31
C ASP A 101 -15.68 2.36 -4.69
N PRO A 102 -16.81 2.32 -5.41
CA PRO A 102 -18.05 1.78 -4.85
C PRO A 102 -18.00 0.25 -4.71
N THR A 103 -17.18 -0.45 -5.49
CA THR A 103 -17.02 -1.90 -5.38
C THR A 103 -16.24 -2.28 -4.14
N LEU A 104 -15.15 -1.58 -3.85
CA LEU A 104 -14.39 -1.77 -2.62
C LEU A 104 -15.28 -1.46 -1.41
N LEU A 105 -15.92 -0.29 -1.39
CA LEU A 105 -16.77 0.14 -0.28
C LEU A 105 -17.90 -0.87 0.01
N ARG A 106 -18.61 -1.35 -1.03
CA ARG A 106 -19.66 -2.36 -0.86
C ARG A 106 -19.15 -3.68 -0.29
N ARG A 107 -17.92 -4.09 -0.65
CA ARG A 107 -17.38 -5.41 -0.26
C ARG A 107 -16.73 -5.43 1.10
N THR A 108 -16.17 -4.31 1.55
CA THR A 108 -15.31 -4.28 2.74
C THR A 108 -15.68 -3.19 3.75
N GLY A 109 -16.56 -2.25 3.39
CA GLY A 109 -16.88 -1.09 4.23
C GLY A 109 -15.80 0.00 4.23
N GLY A 110 -14.74 -0.16 3.43
CA GLY A 110 -13.57 0.72 3.40
C GLY A 110 -12.25 -0.03 3.50
N ILE A 111 -11.24 0.62 4.06
CA ILE A 111 -9.91 0.06 4.26
C ILE A 111 -9.96 -0.93 5.43
N ILE A 112 -9.44 -2.13 5.20
CA ILE A 112 -9.42 -3.21 6.19
C ILE A 112 -7.99 -3.65 6.51
N GLN A 113 -7.82 -4.39 7.59
CA GLN A 113 -6.53 -4.92 7.97
C GLN A 113 -6.04 -5.94 6.92
N GLY A 114 -4.76 -5.82 6.55
CA GLY A 114 -4.16 -6.57 5.45
C GLY A 114 -4.12 -5.81 4.12
N MET A 115 -4.73 -4.62 4.04
CA MET A 115 -4.47 -3.68 2.93
C MET A 115 -3.20 -2.85 3.12
N SER A 116 -2.63 -2.84 4.34
CA SER A 116 -1.31 -2.22 4.57
C SER A 116 -0.27 -2.84 3.63
N GLY A 117 0.54 -2.02 2.98
CA GLY A 117 1.45 -2.44 1.91
C GLY A 117 0.85 -2.34 0.50
N SER A 118 -0.45 -2.06 0.33
CA SER A 118 -1.07 -1.89 -0.99
C SER A 118 -0.49 -0.67 -1.72
N PRO A 119 0.07 -0.83 -2.94
CA PRO A 119 0.62 0.29 -3.72
C PRO A 119 -0.44 1.35 -4.04
N ILE A 120 -0.03 2.62 -3.98
CA ILE A 120 -0.81 3.79 -4.39
C ILE A 120 -0.17 4.35 -5.67
N ILE A 121 -0.99 4.57 -6.70
CA ILE A 121 -0.57 5.04 -8.02
C ILE A 121 -1.33 6.32 -8.37
N GLN A 122 -0.59 7.36 -8.76
CA GLN A 122 -1.12 8.61 -9.30
C GLN A 122 -0.26 9.01 -10.51
N ASP A 123 -0.89 9.50 -11.57
CA ASP A 123 -0.21 9.96 -12.80
C ASP A 123 0.80 8.97 -13.39
N GLY A 124 0.48 7.68 -13.34
CA GLY A 124 1.35 6.60 -13.82
C GLY A 124 2.61 6.36 -12.98
N ARG A 125 2.71 6.96 -11.79
CA ARG A 125 3.84 6.81 -10.87
C ARG A 125 3.43 6.08 -9.60
N LEU A 126 4.34 5.32 -9.02
CA LEU A 126 4.20 4.79 -7.67
C LEU A 126 4.44 5.93 -6.67
N VAL A 127 3.37 6.40 -6.04
CA VAL A 127 3.46 7.52 -5.07
C VAL A 127 3.67 7.03 -3.65
N GLY A 128 3.16 5.85 -3.31
CA GLY A 128 3.22 5.37 -1.95
C GLY A 128 2.62 4.00 -1.72
N THR A 129 2.42 3.69 -0.45
CA THR A 129 1.74 2.49 0.00
C THR A 129 0.77 2.81 1.13
N VAL A 130 -0.35 2.10 1.20
CA VAL A 130 -1.31 2.20 2.30
C VAL A 130 -0.65 1.74 3.59
N THR A 131 -0.78 2.51 4.68
CA THR A 131 -0.20 2.14 5.99
C THR A 131 -1.27 1.78 7.00
N HIS A 132 -2.13 2.74 7.37
CA HIS A 132 -3.13 2.58 8.42
C HIS A 132 -4.47 3.21 8.02
N VAL A 133 -5.56 2.60 8.49
CA VAL A 133 -6.93 3.12 8.37
C VAL A 133 -7.26 4.06 9.53
N LEU A 134 -8.10 5.06 9.27
CA LEU A 134 -8.69 5.88 10.33
C LEU A 134 -9.90 5.14 10.92
N LEU A 135 -9.78 4.60 12.13
CA LEU A 135 -10.80 3.70 12.73
C LEU A 135 -12.21 4.31 12.81
N SER A 136 -12.31 5.62 13.03
CA SER A 136 -13.59 6.33 13.06
C SER A 136 -14.22 6.50 11.67
N ARG A 137 -13.44 6.41 10.59
CA ARG A 137 -13.87 6.61 9.21
C ARG A 137 -13.12 5.64 8.29
N PRO A 138 -13.57 4.38 8.15
CA PRO A 138 -12.86 3.33 7.42
C PRO A 138 -12.59 3.63 5.94
N SER A 139 -13.32 4.58 5.34
CA SER A 139 -13.04 5.07 3.99
C SER A 139 -11.79 5.94 3.90
N LEU A 140 -11.23 6.41 5.01
CA LEU A 140 -10.03 7.25 5.08
C LEU A 140 -8.81 6.46 5.54
N GLY A 141 -7.69 6.69 4.86
CA GLY A 141 -6.43 6.05 5.18
C GLY A 141 -5.23 6.95 4.98
N TYR A 142 -4.13 6.57 5.62
CA TYR A 142 -2.83 7.18 5.40
C TYR A 142 -1.99 6.35 4.45
N GLY A 143 -1.14 7.03 3.69
CA GLY A 143 -0.11 6.42 2.87
C GLY A 143 1.28 6.91 3.23
N CYS A 144 2.28 6.01 3.14
CA CYS A 144 3.70 6.35 3.20
C CYS A 144 4.22 6.57 1.78
N TYR A 145 5.06 7.59 1.56
CA TYR A 145 5.64 7.80 0.24
C TYR A 145 6.60 6.68 -0.15
N ALA A 146 6.50 6.24 -1.41
CA ALA A 146 7.39 5.22 -1.96
C ALA A 146 8.83 5.74 -2.05
N TYR A 147 9.00 7.06 -2.20
CA TYR A 147 10.29 7.74 -2.13
C TYR A 147 11.09 7.34 -0.88
N TRP A 148 10.47 7.40 0.30
CA TRP A 148 11.14 7.06 1.56
C TRP A 148 11.44 5.58 1.68
N MET A 149 10.54 4.72 1.19
CA MET A 149 10.75 3.27 1.17
C MET A 149 11.98 2.90 0.34
N VAL A 150 12.16 3.53 -0.83
CA VAL A 150 13.34 3.31 -1.69
C VAL A 150 14.61 3.90 -1.08
N LYS A 151 14.51 5.08 -0.47
CA LYS A 151 15.63 5.74 0.21
C LYS A 151 16.07 5.04 1.49
N GLN A 152 15.27 4.13 2.07
CA GLN A 152 15.64 3.37 3.27
C GLN A 152 16.99 2.64 3.11
N LYS A 153 17.38 2.25 1.89
CA LYS A 153 18.71 1.68 1.60
C LYS A 153 19.88 2.66 1.84
N SER A 154 19.63 3.96 1.73
CA SER A 154 20.64 5.02 1.80
C SER A 154 20.78 5.66 3.19
N PHE A 155 20.03 5.18 4.19
CA PHE A 155 20.16 5.62 5.58
C PHE A 155 21.05 4.69 6.42
N SER A 156 21.93 3.92 5.74
CA SER A 156 22.96 3.08 6.37
C SER A 156 24.28 3.83 6.38
#